data_AF-A0A3D0SRS2-F1
#
_entry.id   AF-A0A3D0SRS2-F1
#
_cell.length_a   1.000
_cell.length_b   1.000
_cell.length_c   1.000
_cell.angle_alpha   90.00
_cell.angle_beta   90.00
_cell.angle_gamma   90.00
#
_symmetry.space_group_name_H-M   'P 1'
#
loop_
_entity.id
_entity.type
_entity.pdbx_description
1 polymer ?
#
loop_
_entity_poly.entity_id
_entity_poly.type
_entity_poly.pdbx_seq_one_letter_code
_entity_poly.pdbx_strand_id
1 'polypeptide(L)'
;MKAIASLTFILLTVLNVAAAEWVVYEGREGPGQGKHIVLISGDEEYRSEEAFPMLGKILSQRHGFKCTVLFPIDRQTGEINPNEQTNIPGMAAVATADLVILALRFRELPDDQMKFFVDYLKAGKPMIAARTSTHAFQYSRNRQSPYANFDRRNRDWPGGFGQQLLGETWVNHHGVHNGESARGVIEGLHMKHPILKGVKDIWEPSDVYGIVRLPNTAQILVHGLTLKGMQPDSLPNYDKALMPMIWLKDYQLPDGQPGMGLTTTIGAAVDLESEDLRRLFVNAAYWLTGLTGEIPERADVSYVGEFKLTHFGFNAFVKGRKPADFELK
;
A
#
# COMPACT_ATOMS: atom_id res chain seq x y z
N MET A 1 44.01 -62.40 14.13
CA MET A 1 42.74 -61.69 13.88
C MET A 1 42.73 -60.41 14.70
N LYS A 2 42.86 -59.24 14.07
CA LYS A 2 42.62 -57.94 14.70
C LYS A 2 41.62 -57.21 13.80
N ALA A 3 40.41 -57.01 14.28
CA ALA A 3 39.37 -56.28 13.58
C ALA A 3 39.53 -54.78 13.88
N ILE A 4 39.67 -53.97 12.84
CA ILE A 4 39.67 -52.51 12.90
C ILE A 4 38.24 -52.08 12.64
N ALA A 5 37.58 -51.49 13.64
CA ALA A 5 36.27 -50.89 13.49
C ALA A 5 36.44 -49.43 13.01
N SER A 6 36.10 -49.16 11.75
CA SER A 6 36.01 -47.81 11.21
C SER A 6 34.72 -47.15 11.68
N LEU A 7 34.84 -46.06 12.43
CA LEU A 7 33.74 -45.22 12.87
C LEU A 7 33.48 -44.15 11.80
N THR A 8 32.40 -44.30 11.03
CA THR A 8 31.99 -43.29 10.02
C THR A 8 31.19 -42.20 10.72
N PHE A 9 31.75 -40.98 10.77
CA PHE A 9 31.07 -39.80 11.30
C PHE A 9 30.18 -39.21 10.20
N ILE A 10 28.86 -39.31 10.34
CA ILE A 10 27.90 -38.67 9.44
C ILE A 10 27.75 -37.21 9.87
N LEU A 11 28.28 -36.30 9.06
CA LEU A 11 28.13 -34.86 9.25
C LEU A 11 26.71 -34.45 8.81
N LEU A 12 25.80 -34.21 9.76
CA LEU A 12 24.51 -33.58 9.46
C LEU A 12 24.75 -32.08 9.17
N THR A 13 24.70 -31.69 7.90
CA THR A 13 24.54 -30.29 7.51
C THR A 13 23.11 -29.86 7.83
N VAL A 14 22.95 -29.10 8.91
CA VAL A 14 21.70 -28.38 9.19
C VAL A 14 21.60 -27.23 8.18
N LEU A 15 20.79 -27.41 7.14
CA LEU A 15 20.40 -26.31 6.27
C LEU A 15 19.52 -25.36 7.09
N ASN A 16 20.09 -24.24 7.54
CA ASN A 16 19.31 -23.12 8.05
C ASN A 16 18.51 -22.53 6.88
N VAL A 17 17.28 -22.97 6.72
CA VAL A 17 16.31 -22.28 5.85
C VAL A 17 16.00 -20.97 6.54
N ALA A 18 16.59 -19.87 6.04
CA ALA A 18 16.25 -18.53 6.52
C ALA A 18 14.74 -18.33 6.37
N ALA A 19 14.08 -17.84 7.43
CA ALA A 19 12.66 -17.54 7.37
C ALA A 19 12.42 -16.48 6.26
N ALA A 20 11.39 -16.69 5.45
CA ALA A 20 11.01 -15.74 4.42
C ALA A 20 10.67 -14.37 5.06
N GLU A 21 11.31 -13.30 4.58
CA GLU A 21 11.13 -11.94 5.09
C GLU A 21 10.03 -11.15 4.34
N TRP A 22 9.46 -11.75 3.30
CA TRP A 22 8.36 -11.25 2.49
C TRP A 22 7.57 -12.42 1.90
N VAL A 23 6.45 -12.13 1.24
CA VAL A 23 5.66 -13.16 0.52
C VAL A 23 5.58 -12.84 -0.95
N VAL A 24 5.69 -13.88 -1.79
CA VAL A 24 5.45 -13.80 -3.23
C VAL A 24 4.22 -14.65 -3.56
N TYR A 25 3.27 -14.05 -4.26
CA TYR A 25 2.15 -14.73 -4.89
C TYR A 25 2.40 -14.74 -6.39
N GLU A 26 2.71 -15.91 -6.93
CA GLU A 26 2.81 -16.08 -8.38
C GLU A 26 1.42 -15.94 -9.01
N GLY A 27 1.37 -15.24 -10.14
CA GLY A 27 0.14 -14.99 -10.87
C GLY A 27 -0.44 -16.29 -11.44
N ARG A 28 -1.76 -16.47 -11.32
CA ARG A 28 -2.49 -17.49 -12.10
C ARG A 28 -2.70 -17.01 -13.54
N GLU A 29 -3.48 -17.76 -14.31
CA GLU A 29 -3.95 -17.28 -15.60
C GLU A 29 -4.79 -16.01 -15.44
N GLY A 30 -4.45 -14.98 -16.21
CA GLY A 30 -5.18 -13.73 -16.30
C GLY A 30 -4.41 -12.68 -17.11
N PRO A 31 -5.02 -11.53 -17.42
CA PRO A 31 -4.38 -10.49 -18.23
C PRO A 31 -3.19 -9.81 -17.54
N GLY A 32 -3.07 -9.91 -16.22
CA GLY A 32 -1.92 -9.42 -15.45
C GLY A 32 -0.64 -10.25 -15.60
N GLN A 33 -0.67 -11.37 -16.33
CA GLN A 33 0.50 -12.19 -16.55
C GLN A 33 1.66 -11.38 -17.16
N GLY A 34 2.87 -11.63 -16.64
CA GLY A 34 4.07 -10.88 -17.03
C GLY A 34 4.19 -9.49 -16.40
N LYS A 35 3.21 -9.07 -15.58
CA LYS A 35 3.29 -7.84 -14.78
C LYS A 35 3.60 -8.14 -13.32
N HIS A 36 4.48 -7.36 -12.73
CA HIS A 36 4.87 -7.47 -11.33
C HIS A 36 4.39 -6.28 -10.50
N ILE A 37 3.59 -6.56 -9.47
CA ILE A 37 3.13 -5.59 -8.50
C ILE A 37 3.88 -5.81 -7.18
N VAL A 38 4.48 -4.75 -6.63
CA VAL A 38 5.07 -4.79 -5.29
C VAL A 38 4.20 -3.99 -4.33
N LEU A 39 3.71 -4.64 -3.29
CA LEU A 39 2.88 -4.03 -2.24
C LEU A 39 3.74 -3.82 -0.99
N ILE A 40 3.94 -2.58 -0.58
CA ILE A 40 4.84 -2.20 0.52
C ILE A 40 4.03 -1.73 1.72
N SER A 41 3.85 -2.63 2.70
CA SER A 41 3.21 -2.31 3.98
C SER A 41 4.18 -1.63 4.93
N GLY A 42 3.67 -0.91 5.93
CA GLY A 42 4.52 -0.17 6.86
C GLY A 42 3.82 0.98 7.59
N ASP A 43 2.53 0.85 7.85
CA ASP A 43 1.79 1.76 8.71
C ASP A 43 1.42 1.03 10.02
N GLU A 44 1.60 1.67 11.16
CA GLU A 44 1.43 1.04 12.48
C GLU A 44 0.00 1.02 13.01
N GLU A 45 -0.95 1.59 12.27
CA GLU A 45 -2.29 1.91 12.76
C GLU A 45 -3.38 1.15 12.00
N TYR A 46 -3.41 1.28 10.67
CA TYR A 46 -4.47 0.89 9.72
C TYR A 46 -4.30 -0.51 9.10
N ARG A 47 -3.31 -1.29 9.56
CA ARG A 47 -3.16 -2.72 9.25
C ARG A 47 -2.80 -3.04 7.80
N SER A 48 -1.90 -2.27 7.19
CA SER A 48 -1.37 -2.59 5.85
C SER A 48 -0.76 -3.99 5.76
N GLU A 49 -0.21 -4.52 6.86
CA GLU A 49 0.33 -5.88 6.95
C GLU A 49 -0.74 -6.98 6.80
N GLU A 50 -2.03 -6.66 6.96
CA GLU A 50 -3.15 -7.58 6.72
C GLU A 50 -3.81 -7.28 5.36
N ALA A 51 -3.97 -5.99 5.04
CA ALA A 51 -4.58 -5.51 3.80
C ALA A 51 -3.85 -5.98 2.54
N PHE A 52 -2.51 -5.84 2.52
CA PHE A 52 -1.71 -6.07 1.32
C PHE A 52 -1.55 -7.54 0.96
N PRO A 53 -1.41 -8.48 1.91
CA PRO A 53 -1.57 -9.90 1.63
C PRO A 53 -2.89 -10.24 0.97
N MET A 54 -4.01 -9.73 1.50
CA MET A 54 -5.33 -9.98 0.93
C MET A 54 -5.44 -9.44 -0.50
N LEU A 55 -5.05 -8.17 -0.72
CA LEU A 55 -5.11 -7.55 -2.04
C LEU A 55 -4.16 -8.24 -3.04
N GLY A 56 -2.95 -8.60 -2.61
CA GLY A 56 -1.98 -9.34 -3.42
C GLY A 56 -2.49 -10.72 -3.85
N LYS A 57 -3.24 -11.42 -2.99
CA LYS A 57 -3.89 -12.68 -3.36
C LYS A 57 -5.02 -12.48 -4.37
N ILE A 58 -5.82 -11.41 -4.26
CA ILE A 58 -6.83 -11.08 -5.27
C ILE A 58 -6.15 -10.79 -6.61
N LEU A 59 -5.20 -9.85 -6.65
CA LEU A 59 -4.49 -9.44 -7.86
C LEU A 59 -3.81 -10.63 -8.55
N SER A 60 -3.15 -11.49 -7.79
CA SER A 60 -2.44 -12.64 -8.36
C SER A 60 -3.34 -13.78 -8.77
N GLN A 61 -4.28 -14.19 -7.91
CA GLN A 61 -5.04 -15.42 -8.13
C GLN A 61 -6.30 -15.20 -8.97
N ARG A 62 -6.82 -13.97 -9.03
CA ARG A 62 -7.99 -13.63 -9.87
C ARG A 62 -7.61 -12.95 -11.19
N HIS A 63 -6.49 -12.22 -11.22
CA HIS A 63 -6.12 -11.35 -12.35
C HIS A 63 -4.76 -11.67 -12.97
N GLY A 64 -3.98 -12.59 -12.38
CA GLY A 64 -2.75 -13.12 -12.96
C GLY A 64 -1.49 -12.26 -12.78
N PHE A 65 -1.56 -11.18 -11.99
CA PHE A 65 -0.37 -10.40 -11.65
C PHE A 65 0.59 -11.20 -10.76
N LYS A 66 1.90 -11.10 -10.96
CA LYS A 66 2.84 -11.48 -9.89
C LYS A 66 2.75 -10.43 -8.80
N CYS A 67 2.62 -10.84 -7.53
CA CYS A 67 2.57 -9.92 -6.40
C CYS A 67 3.64 -10.25 -5.37
N THR A 68 4.45 -9.27 -4.99
CA THR A 68 5.37 -9.37 -3.85
C THR A 68 4.91 -8.44 -2.75
N VAL A 69 4.67 -8.95 -1.55
CA VAL A 69 4.27 -8.15 -0.38
C VAL A 69 5.45 -8.01 0.57
N LEU A 70 5.86 -6.77 0.81
CA LEU A 70 6.94 -6.40 1.71
C LEU A 70 6.38 -5.88 3.03
N PHE A 71 7.09 -6.17 4.11
CA PHE A 71 6.67 -5.85 5.48
C PHE A 71 7.76 -5.13 6.25
N PRO A 72 7.41 -4.33 7.26
CA PRO A 72 8.35 -3.91 8.27
C PRO A 72 8.70 -5.12 9.17
N ILE A 73 9.97 -5.51 9.21
CA ILE A 73 10.41 -6.73 9.91
C ILE A 73 11.35 -6.38 11.05
N ASP A 74 11.04 -6.89 12.25
CA ASP A 74 11.98 -6.86 13.37
C ASP A 74 13.18 -7.76 13.06
N ARG A 75 14.38 -7.16 13.00
CA ARG A 75 15.62 -7.85 12.60
C ARG A 75 16.04 -8.96 13.58
N GLN A 76 15.61 -8.91 14.82
CA GLN A 76 15.99 -9.88 15.84
C GLN A 76 15.07 -11.10 15.83
N THR A 77 13.76 -10.88 15.65
CA THR A 77 12.76 -11.96 15.77
C THR A 77 12.30 -12.52 14.42
N GLY A 78 12.49 -11.75 13.34
CA GLY A 78 11.93 -12.03 12.02
C GLY A 78 10.40 -11.89 11.97
N GLU A 79 9.81 -11.23 12.97
CA GLU A 79 8.38 -10.95 13.03
C GLU A 79 8.03 -9.67 12.24
N ILE A 80 6.82 -9.64 11.71
CA ILE A 80 6.23 -8.42 11.17
C ILE A 80 5.96 -7.47 12.33
N ASN A 81 6.57 -6.29 12.26
CA ASN A 81 6.45 -5.25 13.27
C ASN A 81 6.13 -3.91 12.60
N PRO A 82 4.86 -3.51 12.52
CA PRO A 82 4.46 -2.22 11.95
C PRO A 82 5.16 -0.98 12.56
N ASN A 83 5.64 -1.07 13.80
CA ASN A 83 6.41 0.00 14.43
C ASN A 83 7.87 0.10 13.95
N GLU A 84 8.40 -0.89 13.21
CA GLU A 84 9.76 -0.88 12.67
C GLU A 84 9.85 0.09 11.49
N GLN A 85 10.36 1.29 11.76
CA GLN A 85 10.45 2.38 10.79
C GLN A 85 11.65 2.30 9.84
N THR A 86 12.60 1.42 10.12
CA THR A 86 13.94 1.41 9.51
C THR A 86 14.31 0.09 8.85
N ASN A 87 13.36 -0.83 8.67
CA ASN A 87 13.63 -2.09 8.01
C ASN A 87 12.43 -2.61 7.21
N ILE A 88 12.55 -2.62 5.89
CA ILE A 88 11.65 -3.34 5.01
C ILE A 88 12.53 -4.20 4.09
N PRO A 89 12.83 -5.46 4.45
CA PRO A 89 13.60 -6.35 3.57
C PRO A 89 12.86 -6.59 2.24
N GLY A 90 13.62 -6.95 1.20
CA GLY A 90 13.06 -7.25 -0.12
C GLY A 90 12.82 -6.03 -1.04
N MET A 91 13.18 -4.80 -0.62
CA MET A 91 13.03 -3.58 -1.44
C MET A 91 13.70 -3.67 -2.83
N ALA A 92 14.68 -4.55 -3.03
CA ALA A 92 15.25 -4.84 -4.36
C ALA A 92 14.21 -5.31 -5.39
N ALA A 93 13.10 -5.95 -4.96
CA ALA A 93 12.01 -6.37 -5.83
C ALA A 93 11.37 -5.19 -6.59
N VAL A 94 11.38 -3.99 -5.98
CA VAL A 94 10.83 -2.75 -6.56
C VAL A 94 11.51 -2.40 -7.89
N ALA A 95 12.78 -2.74 -8.09
CA ALA A 95 13.49 -2.44 -9.35
C ALA A 95 12.78 -3.04 -10.58
N THR A 96 12.17 -4.22 -10.41
CA THR A 96 11.50 -4.98 -11.48
C THR A 96 9.98 -4.78 -11.51
N ALA A 97 9.41 -4.02 -10.57
CA ALA A 97 7.98 -3.82 -10.51
C ALA A 97 7.47 -3.02 -11.72
N ASP A 98 6.30 -3.36 -12.22
CA ASP A 98 5.49 -2.55 -13.13
C ASP A 98 4.58 -1.58 -12.37
N LEU A 99 4.23 -1.92 -11.12
CA LEU A 99 3.43 -1.09 -10.22
C LEU A 99 3.88 -1.27 -8.77
N VAL A 100 3.93 -0.17 -8.02
CA VAL A 100 4.10 -0.18 -6.57
C VAL A 100 2.82 0.30 -5.89
N ILE A 101 2.37 -0.44 -4.88
CA ILE A 101 1.25 -0.07 -4.00
C ILE A 101 1.81 0.19 -2.60
N LEU A 102 1.57 1.38 -2.04
CA LEU A 102 2.16 1.85 -0.79
C LEU A 102 1.10 2.03 0.28
N ALA A 103 1.37 1.54 1.48
CA ALA A 103 0.69 1.95 2.70
C ALA A 103 1.76 2.12 3.78
N LEU A 104 2.43 3.28 3.75
CA LEU A 104 3.57 3.59 4.60
C LEU A 104 3.27 4.78 5.51
N ARG A 105 3.89 4.78 6.70
CA ARG A 105 3.86 5.91 7.62
C ARG A 105 5.22 6.18 8.22
N PHE A 106 5.74 7.40 8.14
CA PHE A 106 6.95 7.83 8.86
C PHE A 106 8.16 6.88 8.77
N ARG A 107 8.34 6.19 7.65
CA ARG A 107 9.51 5.35 7.42
C ARG A 107 10.76 6.23 7.25
N GLU A 108 11.87 5.69 7.72
CA GLU A 108 13.22 6.22 7.53
C GLU A 108 14.11 5.02 7.18
N LEU A 109 13.88 4.49 5.98
CA LEU A 109 14.59 3.30 5.50
C LEU A 109 16.07 3.64 5.28
N PRO A 110 16.98 2.68 5.50
CA PRO A 110 18.38 2.82 5.12
C PRO A 110 18.52 3.15 3.63
N ASP A 111 19.57 3.89 3.29
CA ASP A 111 19.75 4.43 1.93
C ASP A 111 19.81 3.33 0.86
N ASP A 112 20.36 2.15 1.18
CA ASP A 112 20.44 1.01 0.28
C ASP A 112 19.05 0.42 -0.06
N GLN A 113 18.11 0.44 0.89
CA GLN A 113 16.71 0.06 0.65
C GLN A 113 15.96 1.17 -0.08
N MET A 114 16.11 2.43 0.36
CA MET A 114 15.40 3.58 -0.20
C MET A 114 15.77 3.84 -1.67
N LYS A 115 17.02 3.55 -2.05
CA LYS A 115 17.52 3.72 -3.43
C LYS A 115 16.65 3.02 -4.47
N PHE A 116 16.18 1.79 -4.19
CA PHE A 116 15.33 1.06 -5.14
C PHE A 116 14.02 1.78 -5.43
N PHE A 117 13.41 2.39 -4.41
CA PHE A 117 12.17 3.16 -4.58
C PHE A 117 12.41 4.48 -5.29
N VAL A 118 13.51 5.18 -4.98
CA VAL A 118 13.85 6.43 -5.68
C VAL A 118 14.18 6.18 -7.15
N ASP A 119 14.91 5.12 -7.47
CA ASP A 119 15.21 4.75 -8.85
C ASP A 119 13.93 4.37 -9.61
N TYR A 120 13.01 3.65 -8.97
CA TYR A 120 11.68 3.34 -9.53
C TYR A 120 10.89 4.61 -9.89
N LEU A 121 10.85 5.57 -8.97
CA LEU A 121 10.17 6.84 -9.20
C LEU A 121 10.86 7.66 -10.30
N LYS A 122 12.20 7.69 -10.34
CA LYS A 122 12.97 8.35 -11.41
C LYS A 122 12.74 7.72 -12.78
N ALA A 123 12.43 6.43 -12.84
CA ALA A 123 12.02 5.76 -14.08
C ALA A 123 10.59 6.11 -14.53
N GLY A 124 9.84 6.93 -13.78
CA GLY A 124 8.47 7.35 -14.11
C GLY A 124 7.43 6.24 -13.93
N LYS A 125 7.75 5.19 -13.17
CA LYS A 125 6.86 4.04 -13.02
C LYS A 125 5.68 4.34 -12.09
N PRO A 126 4.46 3.86 -12.41
CA PRO A 126 3.25 4.27 -11.71
C PRO A 126 3.19 3.84 -10.25
N MET A 127 2.40 4.50 -9.43
CA MET A 127 2.15 4.04 -8.06
C MET A 127 0.71 4.23 -7.60
N ILE A 128 0.29 3.40 -6.66
CA ILE A 128 -0.90 3.63 -5.82
C ILE A 128 -0.43 3.94 -4.40
N ALA A 129 -0.74 5.12 -3.90
CA ALA A 129 -0.40 5.53 -2.54
C ALA A 129 -1.67 5.53 -1.68
N ALA A 130 -1.89 4.45 -0.93
CA ALA A 130 -3.00 4.32 -0.01
C ALA A 130 -2.69 4.98 1.34
N ARG A 131 -3.73 5.18 2.16
CA ARG A 131 -3.56 5.58 3.56
C ARG A 131 -2.47 4.71 4.20
N THR A 132 -1.42 5.26 4.83
CA THR A 132 -1.15 6.66 5.23
C THR A 132 -0.09 7.37 4.39
N SER A 133 0.12 6.94 3.15
CA SER A 133 1.32 7.26 2.36
C SER A 133 1.50 8.74 1.97
N THR A 134 0.50 9.60 2.20
CA THR A 134 0.67 11.07 2.14
C THR A 134 1.75 11.57 3.11
N HIS A 135 2.12 10.77 4.10
CA HIS A 135 3.22 11.04 5.03
C HIS A 135 4.08 9.80 5.23
N ALA A 136 4.40 9.13 4.12
CA ALA A 136 5.16 7.88 4.10
C ALA A 136 6.54 7.99 4.78
N PHE A 137 7.22 9.15 4.68
CA PHE A 137 8.61 9.29 5.13
C PHE A 137 8.80 10.41 6.16
N GLN A 138 9.66 10.16 7.14
CA GLN A 138 10.05 11.13 8.16
C GLN A 138 11.52 10.92 8.54
N TYR A 139 12.39 11.85 8.14
CA TYR A 139 13.82 11.77 8.39
C TYR A 139 14.18 12.54 9.67
N SER A 140 14.50 11.79 10.71
CA SER A 140 14.87 12.34 12.01
C SER A 140 16.21 11.83 12.52
N ARG A 141 16.64 10.64 12.07
CA ARG A 141 17.85 9.94 12.49
C ARG A 141 19.04 10.28 11.58
N ASN A 142 18.88 10.17 10.26
CA ASN A 142 19.88 10.46 9.25
C ASN A 142 19.48 11.64 8.36
N ARG A 143 19.68 12.86 8.86
CA ARG A 143 19.39 14.09 8.10
C ARG A 143 20.37 14.37 6.95
N GLN A 144 21.46 13.60 6.86
CA GLN A 144 22.44 13.70 5.77
C GLN A 144 22.16 12.70 4.64
N SER A 145 21.15 11.84 4.79
CA SER A 145 20.70 10.94 3.73
C SER A 145 20.43 11.74 2.45
N PRO A 146 20.84 11.22 1.27
CA PRO A 146 20.47 11.82 0.00
C PRO A 146 18.95 11.87 -0.24
N TYR A 147 18.17 11.13 0.56
CA TYR A 147 16.71 11.03 0.47
C TYR A 147 15.98 11.80 1.57
N ALA A 148 16.69 12.56 2.40
CA ALA A 148 16.10 13.33 3.51
C ALA A 148 15.08 14.40 3.04
N ASN A 149 15.10 14.77 1.76
CA ASN A 149 14.08 15.63 1.17
C ASN A 149 12.69 14.98 1.15
N PHE A 150 12.58 13.65 1.15
CA PHE A 150 11.30 12.95 1.18
C PHE A 150 10.54 13.13 2.50
N ASP A 151 11.19 13.65 3.57
CA ASP A 151 10.51 13.94 4.85
C ASP A 151 9.27 14.79 4.63
N ARG A 152 8.13 14.31 5.12
CA ARG A 152 6.84 15.02 5.10
C ARG A 152 6.84 16.43 5.70
N ARG A 153 7.88 16.80 6.46
CA ARG A 153 8.10 18.12 7.07
C ARG A 153 9.24 18.90 6.40
N ASN A 154 9.76 18.43 5.28
CA ASN A 154 10.82 19.15 4.58
C ASN A 154 10.33 20.55 4.15
N ARG A 155 11.18 21.56 4.32
CA ARG A 155 10.86 22.97 4.03
C ARG A 155 11.39 23.43 2.67
N ASP A 156 12.48 22.84 2.20
CA ASP A 156 13.10 23.16 0.90
C ASP A 156 12.41 22.44 -0.25
N TRP A 157 11.82 21.28 0.05
CA TRP A 157 10.88 20.53 -0.79
C TRP A 157 9.57 20.37 -0.01
N PRO A 158 8.72 21.42 0.05
CA PRO A 158 7.59 21.51 0.96
C PRO A 158 6.70 20.27 0.96
N GLY A 159 6.50 19.69 2.15
CA GLY A 159 5.64 18.52 2.35
C GLY A 159 6.24 17.20 1.84
N GLY A 160 7.49 17.22 1.35
CA GLY A 160 8.26 16.06 0.93
C GLY A 160 7.55 15.20 -0.12
N PHE A 161 7.74 13.89 -0.02
CA PHE A 161 7.17 12.91 -0.94
C PHE A 161 5.66 13.10 -1.15
N GLY A 162 4.90 13.24 -0.06
CA GLY A 162 3.45 13.33 -0.11
C GLY A 162 2.96 14.51 -0.92
N GLN A 163 3.34 15.73 -0.54
CA GLN A 163 2.87 16.91 -1.25
C GLN A 163 3.39 16.97 -2.69
N GLN A 164 4.65 16.60 -2.91
CA GLN A 164 5.31 16.82 -4.19
C GLN A 164 4.87 15.79 -5.23
N LEU A 165 4.76 14.52 -4.85
CA LEU A 165 4.40 13.46 -5.78
C LEU A 165 2.90 13.17 -5.74
N LEU A 166 2.31 13.10 -4.54
CA LEU A 166 0.90 12.75 -4.35
C LEU A 166 -0.04 13.96 -4.38
N GLY A 167 0.49 15.18 -4.21
CA GLY A 167 -0.29 16.42 -4.26
C GLY A 167 -0.72 16.95 -2.89
N GLU A 168 -0.61 16.14 -1.83
CA GLU A 168 -0.84 16.59 -0.45
C GLU A 168 -0.02 15.78 0.55
N THR A 169 0.39 16.43 1.64
CA THR A 169 1.01 15.80 2.81
C THR A 169 0.03 15.77 3.99
N TRP A 170 0.36 15.10 5.09
CA TRP A 170 -0.51 15.08 6.26
C TRP A 170 -0.87 16.49 6.75
N VAL A 171 -2.18 16.77 6.84
CA VAL A 171 -2.73 18.01 7.40
C VAL A 171 -3.36 17.73 8.76
N ASN A 172 -4.50 17.04 8.75
CA ASN A 172 -5.30 16.70 9.93
C ASN A 172 -6.36 15.67 9.56
N HIS A 173 -7.03 15.15 10.59
CA HIS A 173 -8.32 14.49 10.42
C HIS A 173 -9.39 15.57 10.19
N HIS A 174 -10.14 15.47 9.09
CA HIS A 174 -11.36 16.25 8.85
C HIS A 174 -12.52 15.69 9.67
N GLY A 175 -12.57 14.36 9.78
CA GLY A 175 -13.47 13.60 10.65
C GLY A 175 -13.06 13.60 12.13
N VAL A 176 -13.97 13.18 13.01
CA VAL A 176 -13.65 12.74 14.37
C VAL A 176 -13.08 11.32 14.25
N HIS A 177 -11.79 11.21 14.53
CA HIS A 177 -11.09 9.93 14.48
C HIS A 177 -11.77 8.88 15.39
N ASN A 178 -12.04 7.71 14.82
CA ASN A 178 -12.75 6.60 15.47
C ASN A 178 -14.18 6.92 15.98
N GLY A 179 -14.81 7.97 15.45
CA GLY A 179 -16.20 8.34 15.75
C GLY A 179 -17.04 8.66 14.51
N GLU A 180 -16.40 8.93 13.38
CA GLU A 180 -17.03 9.20 12.10
C GLU A 180 -16.40 8.35 11.01
N SER A 181 -17.25 7.86 10.10
CA SER A 181 -16.88 7.11 8.91
C SER A 181 -16.98 7.97 7.66
N ALA A 182 -16.65 7.43 6.49
CA ALA A 182 -16.85 8.12 5.23
C ALA A 182 -17.57 7.27 4.18
N ARG A 183 -18.29 7.97 3.30
CA ARG A 183 -18.81 7.40 2.06
C ARG A 183 -18.22 8.12 0.86
N GLY A 184 -17.79 7.35 -0.13
CA GLY A 184 -17.29 7.85 -1.39
C GLY A 184 -18.40 8.42 -2.26
N VAL A 185 -18.22 9.64 -2.71
CA VAL A 185 -19.04 10.30 -3.72
C VAL A 185 -18.22 10.40 -5.00
N ILE A 186 -18.65 9.70 -6.04
CA ILE A 186 -17.97 9.70 -7.34
C ILE A 186 -18.01 11.10 -7.95
N GLU A 187 -16.84 11.60 -8.39
CA GLU A 187 -16.74 12.86 -9.13
C GLU A 187 -17.45 12.75 -10.48
N GLY A 188 -18.49 13.55 -10.68
CA GLY A 188 -19.31 13.51 -11.89
C GLY A 188 -18.50 13.80 -13.16
N LEU A 189 -17.49 14.67 -13.09
CA LEU A 189 -16.61 14.97 -14.22
C LEU A 189 -15.75 13.76 -14.66
N HIS A 190 -15.44 12.85 -13.74
CA HIS A 190 -14.57 11.70 -13.98
C HIS A 190 -15.28 10.35 -13.82
N MET A 191 -16.61 10.31 -13.71
CA MET A 191 -17.38 9.09 -13.44
C MET A 191 -17.20 7.97 -14.47
N LYS A 192 -16.72 8.29 -15.68
CA LYS A 192 -16.43 7.33 -16.76
C LYS A 192 -14.97 6.87 -16.78
N HIS A 193 -14.14 7.31 -15.83
CA HIS A 193 -12.74 6.92 -15.76
C HIS A 193 -12.63 5.39 -15.57
N PRO A 194 -11.74 4.68 -16.29
CA PRO A 194 -11.67 3.21 -16.23
C PRO A 194 -11.46 2.63 -14.83
N ILE A 195 -10.77 3.37 -13.95
CA ILE A 195 -10.58 3.00 -12.53
C ILE A 195 -11.93 2.84 -11.80
N LEU A 196 -12.95 3.60 -12.16
CA LEU A 196 -14.28 3.57 -11.55
C LEU A 196 -15.22 2.52 -12.18
N LYS A 197 -14.74 1.72 -13.14
CA LYS A 197 -15.56 0.71 -13.82
C LYS A 197 -16.14 -0.31 -12.82
N GLY A 198 -17.47 -0.36 -12.73
CA GLY A 198 -18.16 -1.24 -11.79
C GLY A 198 -18.05 -0.84 -10.31
N VAL A 199 -17.54 0.36 -10.00
CA VAL A 199 -17.49 0.95 -8.65
C VAL A 199 -18.73 1.82 -8.46
N LYS A 200 -19.48 1.60 -7.37
CA LYS A 200 -20.75 2.27 -7.08
C LYS A 200 -20.82 2.82 -5.67
N ASP A 201 -20.39 2.05 -4.68
CA ASP A 201 -20.58 2.37 -3.27
C ASP A 201 -19.34 2.02 -2.44
N ILE A 202 -18.53 3.05 -2.20
CA ILE A 202 -17.38 2.96 -1.29
C ILE A 202 -17.84 3.47 0.06
N TRP A 203 -17.82 2.61 1.07
CA TRP A 203 -17.96 3.01 2.47
C TRP A 203 -16.72 2.54 3.20
N GLU A 204 -16.16 3.42 4.02
CA GLU A 204 -15.03 3.10 4.90
C GLU A 204 -15.42 3.33 6.36
N PRO A 205 -15.23 2.36 7.26
CA PRO A 205 -15.39 2.55 8.70
C PRO A 205 -14.15 3.23 9.30
N SER A 206 -13.69 4.31 8.67
CA SER A 206 -12.53 5.10 9.07
C SER A 206 -12.76 6.58 8.76
N ASP A 207 -12.02 7.46 9.44
CA ASP A 207 -12.29 8.90 9.38
C ASP A 207 -11.70 9.57 8.13
N VAL A 208 -12.25 10.71 7.71
CA VAL A 208 -11.80 11.45 6.52
C VAL A 208 -10.58 12.33 6.81
N TYR A 209 -9.59 12.33 5.91
CA TYR A 209 -8.44 13.24 5.97
C TYR A 209 -8.80 14.63 5.42
N GLY A 210 -8.26 15.68 6.07
CA GLY A 210 -8.33 17.04 5.55
C GLY A 210 -7.34 17.24 4.41
N ILE A 211 -7.81 17.80 3.30
CA ILE A 211 -7.01 18.14 2.11
C ILE A 211 -7.17 19.62 1.82
N VAL A 212 -6.04 20.35 1.71
CA VAL A 212 -6.05 21.82 1.65
C VAL A 212 -5.33 22.36 0.43
N ARG A 213 -4.26 21.68 -0.02
CA ARG A 213 -3.33 22.16 -1.04
C ARG A 213 -3.29 21.29 -2.29
N LEU A 214 -4.32 20.49 -2.53
CA LEU A 214 -4.36 19.64 -3.71
C LEU A 214 -4.29 20.52 -4.97
N PRO A 215 -3.30 20.30 -5.87
CA PRO A 215 -3.15 21.13 -7.05
C PRO A 215 -4.33 20.94 -8.00
N ASN A 216 -4.69 21.97 -8.75
CA ASN A 216 -5.77 21.92 -9.75
C ASN A 216 -5.50 20.95 -10.90
N THR A 217 -4.25 20.48 -11.07
CA THR A 217 -3.86 19.44 -12.02
C THR A 217 -4.23 18.03 -11.54
N ALA A 218 -4.56 17.85 -10.25
CA ALA A 218 -5.02 16.57 -9.74
C ALA A 218 -6.44 16.27 -10.25
N GLN A 219 -6.65 15.05 -10.74
CA GLN A 219 -7.96 14.58 -11.19
C GLN A 219 -8.62 13.79 -10.07
N ILE A 220 -9.57 14.43 -9.38
CA ILE A 220 -10.31 13.78 -8.29
C ILE A 220 -11.28 12.76 -8.88
N LEU A 221 -11.20 11.51 -8.44
CA LEU A 221 -12.12 10.44 -8.85
C LEU A 221 -13.25 10.26 -7.83
N VAL A 222 -12.94 10.39 -6.55
CA VAL A 222 -13.89 10.20 -5.45
C VAL A 222 -13.64 11.24 -4.36
N HIS A 223 -14.71 11.86 -3.90
CA HIS A 223 -14.74 12.69 -2.69
C HIS A 223 -15.22 11.89 -1.49
N GLY A 224 -14.73 12.19 -0.30
CA GLY A 224 -15.18 11.64 0.97
C GLY A 224 -16.26 12.51 1.59
N LEU A 225 -17.44 11.93 1.78
CA LEU A 225 -18.51 12.48 2.59
C LEU A 225 -18.40 11.92 4.00
N THR A 226 -18.17 12.79 5.00
CA THR A 226 -18.14 12.36 6.40
C THR A 226 -19.54 11.95 6.87
N LEU A 227 -19.65 10.85 7.63
CA LEU A 227 -20.87 10.38 8.26
C LEU A 227 -20.82 10.57 9.78
N LYS A 228 -21.96 10.80 10.45
CA LYS A 228 -22.04 11.07 11.90
C LYS A 228 -21.84 9.83 12.81
N GLY A 229 -21.38 8.71 12.25
CA GLY A 229 -21.19 7.46 12.97
C GLY A 229 -20.34 6.48 12.18
N MET A 230 -20.09 5.31 12.77
CA MET A 230 -19.23 4.24 12.23
C MET A 230 -20.00 3.10 11.56
N GLN A 231 -21.25 3.35 11.14
CA GLN A 231 -22.13 2.38 10.49
C GLN A 231 -22.43 2.81 9.05
N PRO A 232 -22.64 1.87 8.10
CA PRO A 232 -22.83 2.19 6.68
C PRO A 232 -24.12 2.97 6.38
N ASP A 233 -25.10 2.93 7.30
CA ASP A 233 -26.36 3.66 7.25
C ASP A 233 -26.34 4.96 8.08
N SER A 234 -25.18 5.33 8.64
CA SER A 234 -25.02 6.59 9.37
C SER A 234 -25.34 7.78 8.47
N LEU A 235 -26.07 8.76 9.01
CA LEU A 235 -26.43 9.96 8.27
C LEU A 235 -25.18 10.79 7.91
N PRO A 236 -25.19 11.49 6.77
CA PRO A 236 -24.15 12.46 6.44
C PRO A 236 -23.94 13.50 7.54
N ASN A 237 -22.69 13.88 7.75
CA ASN A 237 -22.35 15.04 8.54
C ASN A 237 -22.43 16.31 7.67
N TYR A 238 -23.61 16.95 7.69
CA TYR A 238 -23.90 18.17 6.92
C TYR A 238 -23.08 19.40 7.36
N ASP A 239 -22.39 19.33 8.50
CA ASP A 239 -21.55 20.42 9.02
C ASP A 239 -20.13 20.39 8.42
N LYS A 240 -19.84 19.40 7.56
CA LYS A 240 -18.51 19.13 6.99
C LYS A 240 -18.53 19.16 5.47
N ALA A 241 -17.48 19.71 4.89
CA ALA A 241 -17.31 19.77 3.44
C ALA A 241 -16.90 18.40 2.89
N LEU A 242 -17.20 18.17 1.61
CA LEU A 242 -16.59 17.05 0.88
C LEU A 242 -15.08 17.28 0.79
N MET A 243 -14.31 16.22 0.98
CA MET A 243 -12.85 16.23 0.82
C MET A 243 -12.44 15.36 -0.36
N PRO A 244 -11.45 15.74 -1.17
CA PRO A 244 -10.80 14.80 -2.08
C PRO A 244 -10.34 13.55 -1.32
N MET A 245 -10.72 12.38 -1.81
CA MET A 245 -10.46 11.10 -1.13
C MET A 245 -9.66 10.14 -2.01
N ILE A 246 -9.92 10.15 -3.32
CA ILE A 246 -9.18 9.37 -4.32
C ILE A 246 -8.93 10.26 -5.52
N TRP A 247 -7.67 10.42 -5.93
CA TRP A 247 -7.32 11.28 -7.07
C TRP A 247 -6.09 10.77 -7.80
N LEU A 248 -6.00 11.12 -9.09
CA LEU A 248 -4.81 10.94 -9.91
C LEU A 248 -3.99 12.22 -9.95
N LYS A 249 -2.68 12.08 -10.02
CA LYS A 249 -1.75 13.19 -10.22
C LYS A 249 -0.49 12.71 -10.93
N ASP A 250 -0.10 13.45 -11.96
CA ASP A 250 1.22 13.30 -12.57
C ASP A 250 2.32 13.74 -11.59
N TYR A 251 3.43 13.02 -11.59
CA TYR A 251 4.60 13.36 -10.80
C TYR A 251 5.87 13.25 -11.65
N GLN A 252 6.90 13.97 -11.22
CA GLN A 252 8.24 13.84 -11.78
C GLN A 252 9.24 14.20 -10.69
N LEU A 253 10.23 13.34 -10.47
CA LEU A 253 11.38 13.69 -9.65
C LEU A 253 12.40 14.51 -10.47
N PRO A 254 13.26 15.31 -9.83
CA PRO A 254 14.41 15.89 -10.50
C PRO A 254 15.22 14.81 -11.24
N ASP A 255 15.55 15.09 -12.50
CA ASP A 255 16.25 14.20 -13.43
C ASP A 255 15.53 12.85 -13.71
N GLY A 256 14.25 12.75 -13.37
CA GLY A 256 13.41 11.58 -13.62
C GLY A 256 12.48 11.73 -14.82
N GLN A 257 11.87 10.62 -15.23
CA GLN A 257 10.78 10.60 -16.21
C GLN A 257 9.43 10.93 -15.53
N PRO A 258 8.46 11.49 -16.28
CA PRO A 258 7.10 11.65 -15.79
C PRO A 258 6.49 10.30 -15.42
N GLY A 259 5.75 10.26 -14.32
CA GLY A 259 4.99 9.09 -13.86
C GLY A 259 3.62 9.49 -13.33
N MET A 260 2.80 8.50 -13.01
CA MET A 260 1.41 8.69 -12.56
C MET A 260 1.22 8.12 -11.16
N GLY A 261 0.64 8.91 -10.26
CA GLY A 261 0.24 8.48 -8.93
C GLY A 261 -1.28 8.46 -8.78
N LEU A 262 -1.85 7.33 -8.38
CA LEU A 262 -3.17 7.29 -7.76
C LEU A 262 -2.99 7.42 -6.25
N THR A 263 -3.55 8.46 -5.65
CA THR A 263 -3.53 8.64 -4.20
C THR A 263 -4.91 8.36 -3.64
N THR A 264 -4.95 7.64 -2.53
CA THR A 264 -6.17 7.45 -1.75
C THR A 264 -5.89 7.70 -0.28
N THR A 265 -6.75 8.49 0.35
CA THR A 265 -6.73 8.74 1.80
C THR A 265 -7.47 7.67 2.58
N ILE A 266 -7.88 6.58 1.94
CA ILE A 266 -8.55 5.43 2.54
C ILE A 266 -7.76 4.16 2.19
N GLY A 267 -8.20 2.99 2.66
CA GLY A 267 -7.53 1.71 2.38
C GLY A 267 -6.86 1.08 3.60
N ALA A 268 -7.33 1.42 4.80
CA ALA A 268 -7.13 0.56 5.97
C ALA A 268 -7.67 -0.85 5.70
N ALA A 269 -7.21 -1.85 6.45
CA ALA A 269 -7.70 -3.23 6.28
C ALA A 269 -9.23 -3.34 6.40
N VAL A 270 -9.83 -2.58 7.33
CA VAL A 270 -11.29 -2.49 7.51
C VAL A 270 -12.01 -1.84 6.32
N ASP A 271 -11.40 -0.86 5.65
CA ASP A 271 -11.99 -0.21 4.48
C ASP A 271 -12.12 -1.19 3.30
N LEU A 272 -11.21 -2.17 3.25
CA LEU A 272 -11.21 -3.22 2.23
C LEU A 272 -12.25 -4.33 2.49
N GLU A 273 -13.10 -4.20 3.52
CA GLU A 273 -14.39 -4.89 3.54
C GLU A 273 -15.27 -4.43 2.38
N SER A 274 -15.18 -3.14 1.98
CA SER A 274 -15.84 -2.64 0.78
C SER A 274 -15.36 -3.40 -0.46
N GLU A 275 -16.29 -4.11 -1.09
CA GLU A 275 -16.08 -4.79 -2.37
C GLU A 275 -15.67 -3.77 -3.46
N ASP A 276 -16.29 -2.60 -3.46
CA ASP A 276 -16.08 -1.58 -4.48
C ASP A 276 -14.75 -0.85 -4.30
N LEU A 277 -14.26 -0.69 -3.06
CA LEU A 277 -12.90 -0.20 -2.84
C LEU A 277 -11.87 -1.21 -3.37
N ARG A 278 -12.01 -2.50 -3.05
CA ARG A 278 -11.14 -3.54 -3.62
C ARG A 278 -11.16 -3.52 -5.14
N ARG A 279 -12.34 -3.35 -5.75
CA ARG A 279 -12.48 -3.25 -7.21
C ARG A 279 -11.74 -2.04 -7.77
N LEU A 280 -11.82 -0.89 -7.09
CA LEU A 280 -11.07 0.29 -7.48
C LEU A 280 -9.55 0.02 -7.51
N PHE A 281 -9.00 -0.63 -6.47
CA PHE A 281 -7.58 -1.01 -6.45
C PHE A 281 -7.21 -1.95 -7.60
N VAL A 282 -8.05 -2.95 -7.91
CA VAL A 282 -7.81 -3.85 -9.04
C VAL A 282 -7.86 -3.09 -10.37
N ASN A 283 -8.91 -2.30 -10.62
CA ASN A 283 -9.03 -1.51 -11.84
C ASN A 283 -7.86 -0.52 -12.01
N ALA A 284 -7.41 0.08 -10.92
CA ALA A 284 -6.23 0.94 -10.90
C ALA A 284 -4.96 0.17 -11.27
N ALA A 285 -4.79 -1.06 -10.80
CA ALA A 285 -3.66 -1.90 -11.17
C ALA A 285 -3.62 -2.16 -12.69
N TYR A 286 -4.76 -2.51 -13.29
CA TYR A 286 -4.88 -2.64 -14.74
C TYR A 286 -4.54 -1.34 -15.48
N TRP A 287 -5.18 -0.24 -15.09
CA TRP A 287 -5.03 1.04 -15.79
C TRP A 287 -3.58 1.55 -15.73
N LEU A 288 -2.97 1.52 -14.55
CA LEU A 288 -1.60 1.97 -14.32
C LEU A 288 -0.56 1.08 -15.01
N THR A 289 -0.84 -0.21 -15.20
CA THR A 289 0.08 -1.13 -15.89
C THR A 289 -0.15 -1.23 -17.40
N GLY A 290 -0.98 -0.34 -17.97
CA GLY A 290 -1.23 -0.26 -19.41
C GLY A 290 -2.22 -1.30 -19.94
N LEU A 291 -2.97 -1.95 -19.06
CA LEU A 291 -3.94 -3.00 -19.38
C LEU A 291 -5.39 -2.50 -19.36
N THR A 292 -5.62 -1.22 -19.67
CA THR A 292 -6.96 -0.58 -19.61
C THR A 292 -8.03 -1.33 -20.42
N GLY A 293 -7.67 -1.87 -21.58
CA GLY A 293 -8.58 -2.65 -22.42
C GLY A 293 -9.02 -3.99 -21.81
N GLU A 294 -8.27 -4.48 -20.83
CA GLU A 294 -8.50 -5.77 -20.16
C GLU A 294 -9.27 -5.62 -18.84
N ILE A 295 -9.67 -4.40 -18.46
CA ILE A 295 -10.45 -4.17 -17.24
C ILE A 295 -11.84 -4.80 -17.41
N PRO A 296 -12.21 -5.83 -16.63
CA PRO A 296 -13.51 -6.48 -16.73
C PRO A 296 -14.65 -5.50 -16.43
N GLU A 297 -15.85 -5.77 -16.95
CA GLU A 297 -17.06 -4.97 -16.59
C GLU A 297 -17.29 -4.89 -15.07
N ARG A 298 -16.95 -5.99 -14.38
CA ARG A 298 -16.92 -6.06 -12.93
C ARG A 298 -15.79 -6.99 -12.52
N ALA A 299 -14.64 -6.43 -12.14
CA ALA A 299 -13.50 -7.23 -11.72
C ALA A 299 -13.85 -8.09 -10.49
N ASP A 300 -13.45 -9.37 -10.52
CA ASP A 300 -13.61 -10.29 -9.38
C ASP A 300 -12.65 -9.88 -8.25
N VAL A 301 -13.24 -9.47 -7.14
CA VAL A 301 -12.52 -9.05 -5.93
C VAL A 301 -12.91 -9.88 -4.72
N SER A 302 -13.47 -11.07 -4.97
CA SER A 302 -13.73 -12.05 -3.95
C SER A 302 -12.43 -12.44 -3.26
N TYR A 303 -12.46 -12.53 -1.94
CA TYR A 303 -11.29 -12.94 -1.17
C TYR A 303 -10.76 -14.30 -1.65
N VAL A 304 -9.46 -14.48 -1.50
CA VAL A 304 -8.77 -15.73 -1.80
C VAL A 304 -8.23 -16.26 -0.47
N GLY A 305 -8.90 -17.30 0.03
CA GLY A 305 -8.76 -17.71 1.43
C GLY A 305 -9.54 -16.80 2.37
N GLU A 306 -9.14 -16.80 3.63
CA GLU A 306 -9.82 -16.07 4.69
C GLU A 306 -9.18 -14.68 4.91
N PHE A 307 -10.02 -13.66 5.08
CA PHE A 307 -9.59 -12.31 5.47
C PHE A 307 -10.07 -12.01 6.88
N LYS A 308 -9.28 -12.42 7.89
CA LYS A 308 -9.50 -12.05 9.30
C LYS A 308 -8.76 -10.76 9.59
N LEU A 309 -9.45 -9.64 9.42
CA LEU A 309 -8.90 -8.34 9.76
C LEU A 309 -8.99 -8.06 11.26
N THR A 310 -8.08 -7.23 11.74
CA THR A 310 -8.16 -6.61 13.07
C THR A 310 -8.53 -5.13 12.93
N HIS A 311 -9.18 -4.58 13.97
CA HIS A 311 -9.50 -3.16 13.98
C HIS A 311 -8.21 -2.32 14.06
N PHE A 312 -8.22 -1.15 13.44
CA PHE A 312 -7.06 -0.26 13.42
C PHE A 312 -6.80 0.34 14.81
N GLY A 313 -5.56 0.75 15.05
CA GLY A 313 -5.15 1.43 16.28
C GLY A 313 -3.66 1.27 16.59
N PHE A 314 -3.08 2.19 17.34
CA PHE A 314 -1.65 2.09 17.67
C PHE A 314 -1.36 0.88 18.56
N ASN A 315 -0.28 0.15 18.22
CA ASN A 315 0.18 -1.05 18.94
C ASN A 315 -0.81 -2.22 19.03
N ALA A 316 -1.95 -2.16 18.33
CA ALA A 316 -2.98 -3.21 18.35
C ALA A 316 -2.79 -4.29 17.27
N PHE A 317 -1.67 -4.28 16.54
CA PHE A 317 -1.35 -5.34 15.56
C PHE A 317 -1.07 -6.69 16.24
N VAL A 318 -1.36 -7.77 15.52
CA VAL A 318 -1.16 -9.14 16.01
C VAL A 318 0.34 -9.44 16.15
N LYS A 319 0.79 -9.75 17.36
CA LYS A 319 2.19 -10.10 17.67
C LYS A 319 2.54 -11.50 17.19
N GLY A 320 3.83 -11.77 16.97
CA GLY A 320 4.31 -13.10 16.58
C GLY A 320 4.08 -13.46 15.11
N ARG A 321 3.41 -12.60 14.33
CA ARG A 321 3.14 -12.83 12.91
C ARG A 321 4.43 -12.79 12.10
N LYS A 322 4.56 -13.70 11.16
CA LYS A 322 5.67 -13.75 10.19
C LYS A 322 5.15 -13.72 8.77
N PRO A 323 5.96 -13.33 7.76
CA PRO A 323 5.54 -13.36 6.37
C PRO A 323 4.98 -14.72 5.93
N ALA A 324 5.60 -15.82 6.37
CA ALA A 324 5.13 -17.18 6.09
C ALA A 324 3.67 -17.45 6.50
N ASP A 325 3.12 -16.73 7.49
CA ASP A 325 1.71 -16.87 7.88
C ASP A 325 0.73 -16.41 6.80
N PHE A 326 1.21 -15.61 5.85
CA PHE A 326 0.42 -15.04 4.76
C PHE A 326 0.56 -15.78 3.45
N GLU A 327 1.38 -16.83 3.36
CA GLU A 327 1.52 -17.65 2.15
C GLU A 327 0.17 -18.23 1.69
N LEU A 328 0.08 -18.54 0.39
CA LEU A 328 -1.05 -19.29 -0.15
C LEU A 328 -0.94 -20.73 0.37
N LYS A 329 -2.04 -21.24 0.93
CA LYS A 329 -2.15 -22.61 1.43
C LYS A 329 -2.80 -23.51 0.40
#